data_AF-A0A2P5P8K0-F1
#
_entry.id   AF-A0A2P5P8K0-F1
#
_cell.length_a   1.000
_cell.length_b   1.000
_cell.length_c   1.000
_cell.angle_alpha   90.00
_cell.angle_beta   90.00
_cell.angle_gamma   90.00
#
_symmetry.space_group_name_H-M   'P 1'
#
loop_
_entity.id
_entity.type
_entity.pdbx_description
1 polymer ?
#
loop_
_entity_poly.entity_id
_entity_poly.type
_entity_poly.pdbx_seq_one_letter_code
_entity_poly.pdbx_strand_id
1 'polypeptide(L)'
;MGNKSQPAGILTIITGGVGVLGSLALLAFIPLIHTAMTDPDLQTNTNLTPAEIKAAADFVTGVFSFLAVMGILLAIFVIIAGVYALKRRAWGLGLAGSIVGLFLFPLTAIPALVFMALAKSEFEPRAVTNLTAQEKQITQTTSPEPPGNVPPPSPQSPQA
;
A
#
# COMPACT_ATOMS: atom_id res chain seq x y z
N MET A 1 4.73 -23.15 0.64
CA MET A 1 4.72 -21.82 1.28
C MET A 1 3.66 -20.99 0.58
N GLY A 2 2.54 -20.69 1.24
CA GLY A 2 1.40 -20.03 0.60
C GLY A 2 1.68 -18.56 0.25
N ASN A 3 1.15 -18.10 -0.88
CA ASN A 3 1.37 -16.77 -1.44
C ASN A 3 0.60 -15.72 -0.62
N LYS A 4 1.14 -15.23 0.50
CA LYS A 4 0.40 -14.33 1.42
C LYS A 4 0.30 -12.89 0.91
N SER A 5 1.19 -12.47 0.02
CA SER A 5 1.14 -11.15 -0.64
C SER A 5 0.04 -11.01 -1.70
N GLN A 6 -0.43 -12.11 -2.31
CA GLN A 6 -1.49 -12.05 -3.33
C GLN A 6 -2.85 -11.60 -2.75
N PRO A 7 -3.34 -12.16 -1.62
CA PRO A 7 -4.55 -11.68 -0.96
C PRO A 7 -4.50 -10.18 -0.64
N ALA A 8 -3.38 -9.68 -0.08
CA ALA A 8 -3.25 -8.28 0.32
C ALA A 8 -3.49 -7.29 -0.83
N GLY A 9 -2.85 -7.54 -1.97
CA GLY A 9 -3.01 -6.69 -3.14
C GLY A 9 -4.40 -6.78 -3.77
N ILE A 10 -5.00 -7.98 -3.82
CA ILE A 10 -6.37 -8.16 -4.31
C ILE A 10 -7.38 -7.40 -3.44
N LEU A 11 -7.28 -7.54 -2.12
CA LEU A 11 -8.13 -6.81 -1.16
C LEU A 11 -8.00 -5.29 -1.32
N THR A 12 -6.79 -4.80 -1.58
CA THR A 12 -6.54 -3.36 -1.81
C THR A 12 -7.19 -2.88 -3.11
N ILE A 13 -7.10 -3.68 -4.18
CA ILE A 13 -7.77 -3.37 -5.46
C ILE A 13 -9.29 -3.37 -5.31
N ILE A 14 -9.86 -4.35 -4.61
CA ILE A 14 -11.30 -4.40 -4.33
C ILE A 14 -11.74 -3.17 -3.53
N THR A 15 -10.96 -2.78 -2.52
CA THR A 15 -11.21 -1.57 -1.71
C THR A 15 -11.23 -0.32 -2.59
N GLY A 16 -10.24 -0.18 -3.48
CA GLY A 16 -10.20 0.92 -4.44
C GLY A 16 -11.39 0.89 -5.42
N GLY A 17 -11.76 -0.29 -5.93
CA GLY A 17 -12.91 -0.47 -6.82
C GLY A 17 -14.24 -0.06 -6.16
N VAL A 18 -14.47 -0.50 -4.92
CA VAL A 18 -15.63 -0.07 -4.11
C VAL A 18 -15.58 1.43 -3.87
N GLY A 19 -14.41 2.00 -3.62
CA GLY A 19 -14.22 3.45 -3.48
C GLY A 19 -14.61 4.24 -4.74
N VAL A 20 -14.22 3.77 -5.93
CA VAL A 20 -14.63 4.36 -7.21
C VAL A 20 -16.14 4.25 -7.39
N LEU A 21 -16.72 3.07 -7.18
CA LEU A 21 -18.16 2.85 -7.31
C LEU A 21 -18.97 3.71 -6.33
N GLY A 22 -18.53 3.80 -5.07
CA GLY A 22 -19.15 4.64 -4.05
C GLY A 22 -19.08 6.12 -4.41
N SER A 23 -17.95 6.59 -4.95
CA SER A 23 -17.80 7.99 -5.38
C SER A 23 -18.65 8.31 -6.61
N LEU A 24 -18.76 7.37 -7.57
CA LEU A 24 -19.65 7.50 -8.73
C LEU A 24 -21.12 7.48 -8.32
N ALA A 25 -21.50 6.59 -7.39
CA ALA A 25 -22.85 6.57 -6.84
C ALA A 25 -23.16 7.89 -6.12
N LEU A 26 -22.21 8.42 -5.34
CA LEU A 26 -22.35 9.72 -4.69
C LEU A 26 -22.59 10.83 -5.73
N LEU A 27 -21.81 10.89 -6.81
CA LEU A 27 -22.02 11.84 -7.92
C LEU A 27 -23.42 11.70 -8.55
N ALA A 28 -23.88 10.47 -8.77
CA ALA A 28 -25.21 10.20 -9.33
C ALA A 28 -26.34 10.63 -8.38
N PHE A 29 -26.11 10.62 -7.07
CA PHE A 29 -27.06 11.07 -6.05
C PHE A 29 -27.11 12.59 -5.86
N ILE A 30 -26.09 13.34 -6.29
CA ILE A 30 -26.08 14.81 -6.18
C ILE A 30 -27.32 15.49 -6.77
N PRO A 31 -27.73 15.22 -8.03
CA PRO A 31 -28.93 15.85 -8.59
C PRO A 31 -30.20 15.46 -7.83
N LEU A 32 -30.26 14.24 -7.29
CA LEU A 32 -31.38 13.80 -6.46
C LEU A 32 -31.46 14.59 -5.15
N ILE A 33 -30.32 14.78 -4.48
CA ILE A 33 -30.22 15.57 -3.24
C ILE A 33 -30.58 17.02 -3.51
N HIS A 34 -30.08 17.61 -4.61
CA HIS A 34 -30.41 18.98 -5.01
C HIS A 34 -31.92 19.14 -5.20
N THR A 35 -32.52 18.25 -5.99
CA THR A 35 -33.96 18.27 -6.29
C THR A 35 -34.78 18.14 -5.00
N ALA A 36 -34.44 17.16 -4.15
CA ALA A 36 -35.13 16.93 -2.88
C ALA A 36 -35.02 18.11 -1.91
N MET A 37 -33.92 18.86 -1.92
CA MET A 37 -33.77 20.07 -1.10
C MET A 37 -34.55 21.25 -1.66
N THR A 38 -34.68 21.36 -2.98
CA THR A 38 -35.38 22.49 -3.64
C THR A 38 -36.89 22.26 -3.81
N ASP A 39 -37.39 21.08 -3.50
CA ASP A 39 -38.80 20.73 -3.69
C ASP A 39 -39.71 21.49 -2.69
N PRO A 40 -40.62 22.34 -3.17
CA PRO A 40 -41.53 23.11 -2.31
C PRO A 40 -42.45 22.22 -1.48
N ASP A 41 -42.79 21.01 -1.95
CA ASP A 41 -43.69 20.10 -1.24
C ASP A 41 -43.03 19.53 0.04
N LEU A 42 -41.71 19.38 0.03
CA LEU A 42 -40.91 18.87 1.15
C LEU A 42 -40.51 19.97 2.16
N GLN A 43 -40.71 21.24 1.83
CA GLN A 43 -40.32 22.40 2.62
C GLN A 43 -41.43 22.94 3.53
N THR A 44 -42.35 22.07 3.96
CA THR A 44 -43.64 22.45 4.56
C THR A 44 -43.54 23.23 5.89
N ASN A 45 -42.35 23.39 6.50
CA ASN A 45 -42.18 24.03 7.82
C ASN A 45 -40.93 24.94 7.94
N THR A 46 -40.33 25.38 6.83
CA THR A 46 -39.12 26.21 6.86
C THR A 46 -39.44 27.69 6.68
N ASN A 47 -39.05 28.54 7.64
CA ASN A 47 -39.15 30.02 7.57
C ASN A 47 -38.07 30.65 6.66
N LEU A 48 -37.40 29.85 5.82
CA LEU A 48 -36.31 30.31 4.97
C LEU A 48 -36.86 30.89 3.68
N THR A 49 -36.21 31.93 3.17
CA THR A 49 -36.52 32.48 1.86
C THR A 49 -36.09 31.50 0.75
N PRO A 50 -36.76 31.49 -0.42
CA PRO A 50 -36.38 30.62 -1.54
C PRO A 50 -34.92 30.82 -1.99
N ALA A 51 -34.39 32.03 -1.83
CA ALA A 51 -33.00 32.36 -2.14
C ALA A 51 -32.00 31.67 -1.20
N GLU A 52 -32.29 31.62 0.10
CA GLU A 52 -31.44 30.96 1.10
C GLU A 52 -31.41 29.45 0.90
N ILE A 53 -32.56 28.85 0.57
CA ILE A 53 -32.66 27.41 0.31
C ILE A 53 -31.83 27.02 -0.91
N LYS A 54 -31.93 27.80 -1.98
CA LYS A 54 -31.13 27.57 -3.18
C LYS A 54 -29.62 27.71 -2.88
N ALA A 55 -29.22 28.73 -2.15
CA ALA A 55 -27.81 28.93 -1.78
C ALA A 55 -27.29 27.77 -0.91
N ALA A 56 -28.10 27.28 0.04
CA ALA A 56 -27.75 26.13 0.87
C ALA A 56 -27.63 24.83 0.04
N ALA A 57 -28.58 24.58 -0.86
CA ALA A 57 -28.54 23.41 -1.74
C ALA A 57 -27.32 23.44 -2.67
N ASP A 58 -27.01 24.59 -3.28
CA ASP A 58 -25.84 24.77 -4.15
C ASP A 58 -24.53 24.58 -3.35
N PHE A 59 -24.45 25.07 -2.11
CA PHE A 59 -23.31 24.86 -1.24
C PHE A 59 -23.12 23.38 -0.86
N VAL A 60 -24.18 22.73 -0.38
CA VAL A 60 -24.15 21.31 0.02
C VAL A 60 -23.73 20.44 -1.17
N THR A 61 -24.37 20.62 -2.31
CA THR A 61 -24.05 19.87 -3.53
C THR A 61 -22.63 20.12 -4.02
N GLY A 62 -22.14 21.36 -3.91
CA GLY A 62 -20.74 21.71 -4.18
C GLY A 62 -19.75 20.94 -3.29
N VAL A 63 -20.00 20.88 -1.98
CA VAL A 63 -19.16 20.12 -1.03
C VAL A 63 -19.17 18.63 -1.33
N PHE A 64 -20.34 18.04 -1.57
CA PHE A 64 -20.46 16.62 -1.93
C PHE A 64 -19.80 16.31 -3.28
N SER A 65 -19.92 17.19 -4.26
CA SER A 65 -19.25 17.06 -5.56
C SER A 65 -17.73 17.06 -5.40
N PHE A 66 -17.20 18.01 -4.61
CA PHE A 66 -15.76 18.08 -4.33
C PHE A 66 -15.24 16.82 -3.63
N LEU A 67 -15.95 16.35 -2.60
CA LEU A 67 -15.61 15.11 -1.89
C LEU A 67 -15.65 13.89 -2.81
N ALA A 68 -16.63 13.81 -3.72
CA ALA A 68 -16.73 12.70 -4.66
C ALA A 68 -15.55 12.67 -5.64
N VAL A 69 -15.16 13.82 -6.19
CA VAL A 69 -13.99 13.93 -7.08
C VAL A 69 -12.69 13.54 -6.35
N MET A 70 -12.49 14.05 -5.13
CA MET A 70 -11.33 13.68 -4.32
C MET A 70 -11.33 12.19 -3.95
N GLY A 71 -12.51 11.63 -3.67
CA GLY A 71 -12.70 10.20 -3.43
C GLY A 71 -12.26 9.34 -4.61
N ILE A 72 -12.58 9.73 -5.85
CA ILE A 72 -12.14 9.04 -7.06
C ILE A 72 -10.61 9.07 -7.19
N LEU A 73 -9.98 10.22 -6.97
CA LEU A 73 -8.52 10.35 -7.07
C LEU A 73 -7.81 9.44 -6.04
N LEU A 74 -8.30 9.43 -4.80
CA LEU A 74 -7.78 8.55 -3.75
C LEU A 74 -8.01 7.07 -4.09
N ALA A 75 -9.19 6.73 -4.61
CA ALA A 75 -9.51 5.36 -5.00
C ALA A 75 -8.58 4.85 -6.12
N ILE A 76 -8.28 5.69 -7.12
CA ILE A 76 -7.29 5.37 -8.17
C ILE A 76 -5.91 5.14 -7.56
N PHE A 77 -5.47 6.01 -6.64
CA PHE A 77 -4.20 5.84 -5.94
C PHE A 77 -4.14 4.51 -5.17
N VAL A 78 -5.22 4.13 -4.49
CA VAL A 78 -5.34 2.84 -3.77
C VAL A 78 -5.24 1.65 -4.74
N ILE A 79 -5.86 1.73 -5.92
CA ILE A 79 -5.74 0.69 -6.95
C ILE A 79 -4.29 0.55 -7.41
N ILE A 80 -3.61 1.66 -7.70
CA ILE A 80 -2.20 1.66 -8.14
C ILE A 80 -1.30 1.06 -7.05
N ALA A 81 -1.52 1.45 -5.79
CA ALA A 81 -0.81 0.89 -4.65
C ALA A 81 -1.04 -0.63 -4.51
N GLY A 82 -2.27 -1.11 -4.70
CA GLY A 82 -2.60 -2.54 -4.71
C GLY A 82 -1.89 -3.31 -5.84
N VAL A 83 -1.80 -2.73 -7.04
CA VAL A 83 -1.05 -3.32 -8.17
C VAL A 83 0.45 -3.39 -7.86
N TYR A 84 1.03 -2.36 -7.26
CA TYR A 84 2.44 -2.37 -6.86
C TYR A 84 2.73 -3.36 -5.74
N ALA A 85 1.78 -3.57 -4.83
CA ALA A 85 1.86 -4.61 -3.81
C ALA A 85 1.89 -6.02 -4.42
N LEU A 86 1.04 -6.29 -5.42
CA LEU A 86 1.05 -7.56 -6.17
C LEU A 86 2.40 -7.82 -6.86
N LYS A 87 3.04 -6.77 -7.37
CA LYS A 87 4.35 -6.87 -8.03
C LYS A 87 5.53 -7.04 -7.07
N ARG A 88 5.30 -7.05 -5.75
CA ARG A 88 6.33 -7.14 -4.70
C ARG A 88 7.45 -6.08 -4.83
N ARG A 89 7.18 -4.94 -5.46
CA ARG A 89 8.20 -3.93 -5.79
C ARG A 89 8.43 -2.90 -4.69
N ALA A 90 7.37 -2.50 -3.99
CA ALA A 90 7.44 -1.43 -3.00
C ALA A 90 6.44 -1.68 -1.87
N TRP A 91 6.94 -2.22 -0.75
CA TRP A 91 6.13 -2.47 0.43
C TRP A 91 5.48 -1.19 0.99
N GLY A 92 6.26 -0.10 1.04
CA GLY A 92 5.78 1.18 1.56
C GLY A 92 4.61 1.78 0.78
N LEU A 93 4.58 1.57 -0.55
CA LEU A 93 3.48 2.05 -1.38
C LEU A 93 2.20 1.25 -1.13
N GLY A 94 2.33 -0.08 -0.96
CA GLY A 94 1.22 -0.94 -0.58
C GLY A 94 0.64 -0.58 0.80
N LEU A 95 1.49 -0.31 1.79
CA LEU A 95 1.06 0.12 3.12
C LEU A 95 0.33 1.47 3.09
N ALA A 96 0.88 2.45 2.35
CA ALA A 96 0.25 3.74 2.17
C ALA A 96 -1.14 3.61 1.52
N GLY A 97 -1.26 2.75 0.49
CA GLY A 97 -2.54 2.42 -0.13
C GLY A 97 -3.55 1.83 0.84
N SER A 98 -3.16 0.88 1.70
CA SER A 98 -4.06 0.29 2.70
C SER A 98 -4.52 1.31 3.76
N ILE A 99 -3.65 2.24 4.18
CA ILE A 99 -4.01 3.32 5.11
C ILE A 99 -4.99 4.30 4.46
N VAL A 100 -4.75 4.70 3.21
CA VAL A 100 -5.67 5.56 2.46
C VAL A 100 -7.01 4.84 2.25
N GLY A 101 -6.98 3.53 1.97
CA GLY A 101 -8.17 2.69 1.85
C GLY A 101 -9.06 2.67 3.09
N LEU A 102 -8.50 2.89 4.30
CA LEU A 102 -9.27 2.95 5.55
C LEU A 102 -10.29 4.11 5.55
N PHE A 103 -9.96 5.22 4.89
CA PHE A 103 -10.85 6.38 4.77
C PHE A 103 -11.95 6.17 3.72
N LEU A 104 -11.73 5.28 2.75
CA LEU A 104 -12.71 4.95 1.71
C LEU A 104 -13.67 3.86 2.17
N PHE A 105 -13.13 2.74 2.67
CA PHE A 105 -13.94 1.60 3.10
C PHE A 105 -13.21 0.81 4.20
N PRO A 106 -13.44 1.14 5.49
CA PRO A 106 -12.68 0.57 6.60
C PRO A 106 -12.85 -0.95 6.71
N LEU A 107 -14.00 -1.49 6.30
CA LEU A 107 -14.31 -2.92 6.42
C LEU A 107 -13.33 -3.83 5.65
N THR A 108 -12.93 -3.44 4.44
CA THR A 108 -11.97 -4.21 3.63
C THR A 108 -10.54 -3.73 3.80
N ALA A 109 -10.36 -2.47 4.20
CA ALA A 109 -9.03 -1.88 4.38
C ALA A 109 -8.30 -2.43 5.61
N ILE A 110 -9.00 -2.72 6.70
CA ILE A 110 -8.39 -3.31 7.92
C ILE A 110 -7.74 -4.67 7.61
N PRO A 111 -8.42 -5.66 7.01
CA PRO A 111 -7.77 -6.92 6.66
C PRO A 111 -6.66 -6.74 5.61
N ALA A 112 -6.82 -5.82 4.65
CA ALA A 112 -5.76 -5.49 3.69
C ALA A 112 -4.48 -4.94 4.37
N LEU A 113 -4.65 -4.08 5.38
CA LEU A 113 -3.56 -3.52 6.18
C LEU A 113 -2.83 -4.61 6.97
N VAL A 114 -3.57 -5.51 7.63
CA VAL A 114 -3.01 -6.62 8.40
C VAL A 114 -2.22 -7.56 7.48
N PHE A 115 -2.79 -7.95 6.32
CA PHE A 115 -2.08 -8.80 5.37
C PHE A 115 -0.84 -8.12 4.78
N MET A 116 -0.89 -6.80 4.52
CA MET A 116 0.29 -6.04 4.05
C MET A 116 1.40 -5.98 5.12
N ALA A 117 1.04 -5.80 6.39
CA ALA A 117 1.99 -5.81 7.50
C ALA A 117 2.66 -7.20 7.65
N LEU A 118 1.88 -8.27 7.53
CA LEU A 118 2.40 -9.65 7.57
C LEU A 118 3.26 -9.99 6.35
N ALA A 119 2.99 -9.38 5.20
CA ALA A 119 3.74 -9.61 3.97
C ALA A 119 5.12 -8.92 3.98
N LYS A 120 5.46 -8.08 4.97
CA LYS A 120 6.71 -7.30 5.03
C LYS A 120 7.97 -8.12 4.71
N SER A 121 8.08 -9.34 5.25
CA SER A 121 9.23 -10.22 5.01
C SER A 121 9.35 -10.74 3.57
N GLU A 122 8.27 -10.69 2.78
CA GLU A 122 8.28 -11.05 1.35
C GLU A 122 8.81 -9.92 0.45
N PHE A 123 8.92 -8.70 0.98
CA PHE A 123 9.43 -7.52 0.27
C PHE A 123 10.87 -7.16 0.67
N GLU A 124 11.45 -7.81 1.67
CA GLU A 124 12.86 -7.60 2.01
C GLU A 124 13.76 -8.12 0.87
N PRO A 125 14.64 -7.29 0.30
CA PRO A 125 15.57 -7.73 -0.72
C PRO A 125 16.49 -8.81 -0.16
N ARG A 126 16.66 -9.93 -0.89
CA ARG A 126 17.66 -10.99 -0.63
C ARG A 126 19.13 -10.51 -0.58
N ALA A 127 19.38 -9.20 -0.59
CA ALA A 127 20.71 -8.60 -0.53
C ALA A 127 21.42 -8.95 0.79
N VAL A 128 20.71 -8.98 1.92
CA VAL A 128 21.32 -9.31 3.23
C VAL A 128 21.72 -10.79 3.30
N THR A 129 20.94 -11.68 2.69
CA THR A 129 21.22 -13.12 2.63
C THR A 129 22.47 -13.43 1.79
N ASN A 130 22.72 -12.68 0.73
CA ASN A 130 23.90 -12.88 -0.11
C ASN A 130 25.18 -12.32 0.54
N LEU A 131 25.08 -11.25 1.34
CA LEU A 131 26.21 -10.70 2.09
C LEU A 131 26.63 -11.63 3.23
N THR A 132 25.68 -12.19 3.97
CA THR A 132 25.99 -13.20 5.01
C THR A 132 26.49 -14.52 4.42
N ALA A 133 26.02 -14.92 3.23
CA ALA A 133 26.57 -16.06 2.51
C ALA A 133 28.01 -15.80 2.01
N GLN A 134 28.30 -14.59 1.50
CA GLN A 134 29.66 -14.21 1.10
C GLN A 134 30.61 -14.06 2.30
N GLU A 135 30.18 -13.48 3.41
CA GLU A 135 31.00 -13.32 4.62
C GLU A 135 31.43 -14.69 5.19
N LYS A 136 30.52 -15.68 5.16
CA LYS A 136 30.86 -17.07 5.51
C LYS A 136 31.87 -17.70 4.55
N GLN A 137 31.81 -17.37 3.27
CA GLN A 137 32.73 -17.90 2.26
C GLN A 137 34.13 -17.29 2.39
N ILE A 138 34.22 -15.98 2.64
CA ILE A 138 35.49 -15.26 2.82
C ILE A 138 36.22 -15.76 4.08
N THR A 139 35.48 -16.03 5.16
CA THR A 139 36.04 -16.53 6.42
C THR A 139 36.56 -17.98 6.32
N GLN A 140 36.03 -18.80 5.39
CA GLN A 140 36.52 -20.17 5.16
C GLN A 140 37.81 -20.20 4.32
N THR A 141 38.04 -19.22 3.46
CA THR A 141 39.28 -19.15 2.63
C THR A 141 40.49 -18.57 3.35
N THR A 142 40.32 -17.94 4.51
CA THR A 142 41.43 -17.37 5.30
C THR A 142 41.80 -18.21 6.52
N SER A 143 41.42 -19.49 6.57
CA SER A 143 41.98 -20.40 7.57
C SER A 143 43.48 -20.53 7.27
N PRO A 144 44.37 -20.08 8.18
CA PRO A 144 45.80 -20.15 7.94
C PRO A 144 46.19 -21.61 7.74
N GLU A 145 46.77 -21.91 6.59
CA GLU A 145 47.35 -23.21 6.28
C GLU A 145 48.25 -23.61 7.47
N PRO A 146 48.03 -24.79 8.07
CA PRO A 146 48.86 -25.25 9.17
C PRO A 146 50.30 -25.28 8.65
N PRO A 147 51.29 -24.76 9.40
CA PRO A 147 52.65 -24.60 8.92
C PRO A 147 53.13 -25.91 8.32
N GLY A 148 53.26 -25.88 6.98
CA GLY A 148 53.74 -26.99 6.20
C GLY A 148 55.02 -27.50 6.81
N ASN A 149 55.05 -28.80 7.04
CA ASN A 149 56.12 -29.54 7.68
C ASN A 149 57.44 -29.24 6.94
N VAL A 150 58.22 -28.29 7.45
CA VAL A 150 59.51 -27.89 6.85
C VAL A 150 60.45 -29.09 7.04
N PRO A 151 60.91 -29.74 5.95
CA PRO A 151 61.83 -30.84 6.08
C PRO A 151 63.13 -30.36 6.72
N PRO A 152 63.74 -31.14 7.63
CA PRO A 152 64.96 -30.74 8.31
C PRO A 152 66.10 -30.52 7.30
N PRO A 153 66.95 -29.50 7.53
CA PRO A 153 68.06 -29.20 6.64
C PRO A 153 69.00 -30.40 6.54
N SER A 154 69.33 -30.78 5.30
CA SER A 154 70.24 -31.88 5.02
C SER A 154 71.63 -31.59 5.59
N PRO A 155 72.32 -32.58 6.19
CA PRO A 155 73.65 -32.40 6.77
C PRO A 155 74.64 -32.02 5.67
N GLN A 156 75.19 -30.81 5.79
CA GLN A 156 76.27 -30.34 4.93
C GLN A 156 77.51 -31.19 5.17
N SER A 157 78.01 -31.81 4.10
CA SER A 157 79.24 -32.59 4.11
C SER A 157 80.43 -31.66 4.33
N PRO A 158 81.40 -31.99 5.21
CA PRO A 158 82.60 -31.19 5.42
C PRO A 158 83.43 -31.18 4.13
N GLN A 159 83.73 -29.99 3.61
CA GLN A 159 84.77 -29.82 2.59
C GLN A 159 86.13 -29.94 3.28
N ALA A 160 86.94 -30.87 2.77
CA ALA A 160 88.32 -31.13 3.17
C ALA A 160 89.28 -30.09 2.59
#